data_AF-A0A968DJX8-F1
#
_entry.id   AF-A0A968DJX8-F1
#
_cell.length_a   1.000
_cell.length_b   1.000
_cell.length_c   1.000
_cell.angle_alpha   90.00
_cell.angle_beta   90.00
_cell.angle_gamma   90.00
#
_symmetry.space_group_name_H-M   'P 1'
#
loop_
_entity.id
_entity.type
_entity.pdbx_description
1 polymer ?
#
loop_
_entity_poly.entity_id
_entity_poly.type
_entity_poly.pdbx_seq_one_letter_code
_entity_poly.pdbx_strand_id
1 'polypeptide(L)' 'LSISGSLDGLATQEDIAAAKNLLPADTTWIEIAGGNHARFGYYGPQNGDNSASISQEEQQETIVNATVQFLES' A
#
# COMPACT_ATOMS: atom_id res chain seq x y z
N LEU A 1 -7.46 -7.77 4.95
CA LEU A 1 -6.95 -6.96 3.82
C LEU A 1 -5.57 -6.39 4.17
N SER A 2 -4.63 -6.42 3.23
CA SER A 2 -3.35 -5.71 3.29
C SER A 2 -3.13 -4.99 1.95
N ILE A 3 -2.84 -3.69 1.98
CA ILE A 3 -2.57 -2.86 0.81
C ILE A 3 -1.17 -2.28 0.96
N SER A 4 -0.34 -2.40 -0.07
CA SER A 4 1.06 -1.94 -0.09
C SER A 4 1.40 -1.22 -1.39
N GLY A 5 2.47 -0.42 -1.41
CA GLY A 5 2.97 0.24 -2.62
C GLY A 5 4.25 -0.44 -3.11
N SER A 6 4.36 -0.73 -4.42
CA SER A 6 5.54 -1.44 -4.96
C SER A 6 6.84 -0.64 -4.91
N LEU A 7 6.75 0.67 -4.67
CA LEU A 7 7.87 1.60 -4.49
C LEU A 7 7.93 2.14 -3.05
N ASP A 8 7.24 1.53 -2.09
CA ASP A 8 7.33 1.92 -0.69
C ASP A 8 8.75 1.65 -0.16
N GLY A 9 9.45 2.72 0.24
CA GLY A 9 10.82 2.63 0.77
C GLY A 9 10.89 2.44 2.29
N LEU A 10 9.75 2.51 3.00
CA LEU A 10 9.68 2.48 4.46
C LEU A 10 8.98 1.23 5.00
N ALA A 11 7.94 0.76 4.31
CA ALA A 11 7.30 -0.54 4.50
C ALA A 11 7.57 -1.40 3.27
N THR A 12 8.77 -1.99 3.23
CA THR A 12 9.28 -2.67 2.03
C THR A 12 8.52 -3.97 1.74
N GLN A 13 8.64 -4.48 0.50
CA GLN A 13 8.05 -5.77 0.14
C GLN A 13 8.63 -6.92 0.99
N GLU A 14 9.89 -6.82 1.42
CA GLU A 14 10.51 -7.74 2.36
C GLU A 14 9.83 -7.70 3.74
N ASP A 15 9.56 -6.50 4.28
CA ASP A 15 8.86 -6.34 5.56
C ASP A 15 7.45 -6.93 5.49
N ILE A 16 6.74 -6.69 4.39
CA ILE A 16 5.39 -7.21 4.13
C ILE A 16 5.41 -8.74 4.04
N ALA A 17 6.38 -9.31 3.32
CA ALA A 17 6.53 -10.76 3.20
C ALA A 17 6.83 -11.42 4.56
N ALA A 18 7.67 -10.79 5.39
CA ALA A 18 7.96 -11.26 6.73
C ALA A 18 6.73 -11.20 7.66
N ALA A 19 5.86 -10.20 7.49
CA ALA A 19 4.63 -10.03 8.27
C ALA A 19 3.48 -10.95 7.83
N LYS A 20 3.60 -11.69 6.71
CA LYS A 20 2.52 -12.51 6.14
C LYS A 20 1.91 -13.50 7.14
N ASN A 21 2.73 -14.11 8.00
CA ASN A 21 2.28 -15.08 9.00
C ASN A 21 1.57 -14.43 10.21
N LEU A 22 1.60 -13.10 10.32
CA LEU A 22 0.91 -12.35 11.38
C LEU A 22 -0.54 -12.02 11.02
N LEU A 23 -0.95 -12.25 9.77
CA LEU A 23 -2.29 -11.96 9.28
C LEU A 23 -3.11 -13.25 9.07
N PRO A 24 -4.45 -13.16 9.14
CA PRO A 24 -5.34 -14.29 8.83
C PRO A 24 -5.05 -14.90 7.46
N ALA A 25 -5.25 -16.22 7.32
CA ALA A 25 -4.97 -16.96 6.10
C ALA A 25 -5.81 -16.50 4.88
N ASP A 26 -6.98 -15.93 5.14
CA ASP A 26 -7.92 -15.34 4.18
C ASP A 26 -7.67 -13.85 3.90
N THR A 27 -6.54 -13.31 4.34
CA THR A 27 -6.16 -11.92 4.03
C THR A 27 -6.04 -11.72 2.52
N THR A 28 -6.84 -10.82 1.97
CA THR A 28 -6.62 -10.26 0.62
C THR A 28 -5.39 -9.37 0.60
N TRP A 29 -4.49 -9.61 -0.35
CA TRP A 29 -3.25 -8.84 -0.53
C TRP A 29 -3.33 -8.02 -1.82
N ILE A 30 -3.07 -6.73 -1.73
CA ILE A 30 -3.07 -5.79 -2.86
C ILE A 30 -1.74 -5.04 -2.85
N GLU A 31 -1.04 -5.08 -3.98
CA GLU A 31 0.14 -4.25 -4.23
C GLU A 31 -0.22 -3.20 -5.28
N ILE A 32 -0.02 -1.93 -4.95
CA ILE A 32 -0.24 -0.80 -5.85
C ILE A 32 1.05 -0.58 -6.63
N ALA A 33 1.06 -1.02 -7.89
CA ALA A 33 2.19 -0.80 -8.78
C ALA A 33 2.49 0.70 -8.93
N GLY A 34 3.73 1.09 -8.63
CA GLY A 34 4.18 2.48 -8.68
C GLY A 34 3.79 3.33 -7.47
N GLY A 35 3.06 2.80 -6.49
CA GLY A 35 2.71 3.49 -5.26
C GLY A 35 3.87 3.50 -4.25
N ASN A 36 3.94 4.53 -3.39
CA ASN A 36 4.96 4.67 -2.34
C ASN A 36 4.33 4.87 -0.96
N HIS A 37 5.16 5.04 0.08
CA HIS A 37 4.69 5.19 1.46
C HIS A 37 3.89 6.47 1.69
N ALA A 38 4.49 7.61 1.31
CA ALA A 38 4.00 8.94 1.67
C ALA A 38 2.56 9.17 1.23
N ARG A 39 2.20 8.62 0.07
CA ARG A 39 0.90 8.86 -0.53
C ARG A 39 -0.24 8.09 0.10
N PHE A 40 0.01 7.09 0.95
CA PHE A 40 -1.05 6.48 1.77
C PHE A 40 -1.68 7.51 2.73
N GLY A 41 -0.85 8.35 3.34
CA GLY A 41 -1.29 9.40 4.26
C GLY A 41 -1.53 10.77 3.62
N TYR A 42 -1.47 10.86 2.28
CA TYR A 42 -1.50 12.14 1.56
C TYR A 42 -0.35 13.08 2.00
N TYR A 43 0.82 12.53 2.29
CA TYR A 43 2.00 13.30 2.68
C TYR A 43 2.82 13.73 1.46
N GLY A 44 3.66 14.76 1.66
CA GLY A 44 4.74 15.07 0.74
C GLY A 44 5.89 14.05 0.84
N PRO A 45 7.00 14.25 0.10
CA PRO A 45 8.15 13.35 0.14
C PRO A 45 8.65 13.08 1.57
N GLN A 46 8.94 11.82 1.88
CA GLN A 46 9.44 11.40 3.19
C GLN A 46 10.86 10.85 3.09
N ASN A 47 11.67 11.10 4.12
CA ASN A 47 13.03 10.60 4.16
C ASN A 47 13.03 9.06 4.24
N GLY A 48 13.74 8.40 3.33
CA GLY A 48 13.80 6.94 3.23
C GLY A 48 12.70 6.32 2.36
N ASP A 49 11.67 7.07 1.96
CA ASP A 49 10.69 6.60 0.98
C ASP A 49 11.20 6.82 -0.45
N ASN A 50 10.67 6.07 -1.42
CA ASN A 50 10.96 6.31 -2.84
C ASN A 50 9.91 7.24 -3.46
N SER A 51 10.21 7.77 -4.65
CA SER A 51 9.22 8.53 -5.42
C SER A 51 8.24 7.57 -6.10
N ALA A 52 6.93 7.77 -5.86
CA ALA A 52 5.89 7.08 -6.62
C ALA A 52 5.92 7.46 -8.11
N SER A 53 5.56 6.51 -8.97
CA SER A 53 5.48 6.69 -10.43
C SER A 53 4.07 6.95 -10.96
N ILE A 54 3.04 6.75 -10.12
CA ILE A 54 1.65 7.11 -10.43
C ILE A 54 1.35 8.52 -9.90
N SER A 55 0.10 8.98 -9.94
CA SER A 55 -0.39 10.20 -9.24
C SER A 55 -0.87 9.91 -7.82
N GLN A 56 -1.01 10.97 -7.01
CA GLN A 56 -1.54 10.87 -5.64
C GLN A 56 -2.98 10.33 -5.68
N GLU A 57 -3.75 10.81 -6.64
CA GLU A 57 -5.14 10.50 -6.86
C GLU A 57 -5.32 9.03 -7.26
N GLU A 58 -4.51 8.50 -8.19
CA GLU A 58 -4.56 7.09 -8.59
C GLU A 58 -4.28 6.13 -7.41
N GLN A 59 -3.29 6.46 -6.57
CA GLN A 59 -2.99 5.65 -5.39
C GLN A 59 -4.14 5.69 -4.38
N GLN A 60 -4.68 6.88 -4.09
CA GLN A 60 -5.79 7.06 -3.15
C GLN A 60 -7.07 6.39 -3.64
N GLU A 61 -7.39 6.50 -4.92
CA GLU A 61 -8.54 5.82 -5.52
C GLU A 61 -8.43 4.30 -5.35
N THR A 62 -7.24 3.73 -5.59
CA THR A 62 -6.99 2.30 -5.38
C THR A 62 -7.19 1.90 -3.91
N ILE A 63 -6.67 2.70 -2.97
CA ILE A 63 -6.83 2.46 -1.53
C ILE A 63 -8.30 2.51 -1.11
N VAL A 64 -9.03 3.52 -1.56
CA VAL A 64 -10.46 3.71 -1.23
C VAL A 64 -11.28 2.56 -1.79
N ASN A 65 -11.12 2.23 -3.06
CA ASN A 65 -11.88 1.16 -3.72
C ASN A 65 -11.64 -0.20 -3.03
N ALA A 66 -10.38 -0.54 -2.73
CA ALA A 66 -10.04 -1.76 -2.02
C ALA A 66 -10.62 -1.80 -0.60
N THR A 67 -10.60 -0.67 0.11
CA THR A 67 -11.14 -0.57 1.48
C THR A 67 -12.66 -0.71 1.49
N VAL A 68 -13.36 -0.02 0.59
CA VAL A 68 -14.82 -0.13 0.45
C VAL A 68 -15.21 -1.56 0.11
N GLN A 69 -14.56 -2.18 -0.87
CA GLN A 69 -14.83 -3.56 -1.26
C GLN A 69 -14.65 -4.54 -0.08
N PHE A 70 -13.63 -4.32 0.77
CA PHE A 70 -13.41 -5.16 1.96
C PHE A 70 -14.45 -4.94 3.06
N LEU A 71 -15.01 -3.74 3.19
CA LEU A 71 -16.08 -3.47 4.17
C LEU A 71 -17.43 -4.03 3.72
N GLU A 72 -17.62 -4.24 2.43
CA GLU A 72 -18.84 -4.81 1.84
C GLU A 72 -18.82 -6.34 1.71
N SER A 73 -17.68 -6.99 1.98
CA SER A 73 -17.48 -8.44 1.82
C SER A 73 -17.94 -9.29 3.01
#